data_AF-A0A935PG54-F1
#
_entry.id   AF-A0A935PG54-F1
#
_cell.length_a   1.000
_cell.length_b   1.000
_cell.length_c   1.000
_cell.angle_alpha   90.00
_cell.angle_beta   90.00
_cell.angle_gamma   90.00
#
_symmetry.space_group_name_H-M   'P 1'
#
loop_
_entity.id
_entity.type
_entity.pdbx_description
1 polymer ?
#
loop_
_entity_poly.entity_id
_entity_poly.type
_entity_poly.pdbx_seq_one_letter_code
_entity_poly.pdbx_strand_id
1 'polypeptide(L)'
;MLSLGWLPMLAAQGGTEARAAAQREDLLAFGRDFLAVDKAYTPAARATAEQRLAALTAKAGTISDVRMVLSLAQIVALADNGHTLMVSRGSASEMARVGIRILPFGDDFVVVQATTDHADLLGGRVVAINGVPIMAVRDSARTLTGGITSWRDRMAPAFLESPGQLQAMGLGTSAMQASYRLAMPGGKSRDVTLTSGQASPRDRQGSVAMLYPASGAGWQSLLPRTGPRGRCRARGRRCAGAMPLSSMRW
;
A
#
# COMPACT_ATOMS: atom_id res chain seq x y z
N MET A 1 -11.48 -54.73 23.04
CA MET A 1 -10.71 -54.13 21.94
C MET A 1 -11.67 -53.65 20.86
N LEU A 2 -11.83 -52.34 20.69
CA LEU A 2 -11.95 -51.65 19.41
C LEU A 2 -12.12 -50.14 19.69
N SER A 3 -11.09 -49.41 19.28
CA SER A 3 -10.95 -47.96 19.29
C SER A 3 -11.79 -47.36 18.17
N LEU A 4 -12.42 -46.21 18.41
CA LEU A 4 -12.91 -45.31 17.36
C LEU A 4 -12.65 -43.87 17.84
N GLY A 5 -11.49 -43.36 17.42
CA GLY A 5 -11.18 -41.94 17.44
C GLY A 5 -11.71 -41.24 16.18
N TRP A 6 -11.57 -39.91 16.21
CA TRP A 6 -11.74 -38.91 15.14
C TRP A 6 -13.13 -38.29 14.93
N LEU A 7 -13.25 -37.02 15.37
CA LEU A 7 -14.05 -35.97 14.71
C LEU A 7 -13.60 -34.56 15.16
N PRO A 8 -12.65 -33.93 14.44
CA PRO A 8 -12.62 -32.46 14.33
C PRO A 8 -12.73 -31.96 12.88
N MET A 9 -12.89 -32.84 11.89
CA MET A 9 -12.78 -32.46 10.47
C MET A 9 -14.00 -31.71 9.92
N LEU A 10 -15.21 -31.85 10.50
CA LEU A 10 -16.45 -31.30 9.93
C LEU A 10 -16.59 -29.76 10.08
N ALA A 11 -16.11 -29.17 11.18
CA ALA A 11 -16.28 -27.73 11.44
C ALA A 11 -15.36 -26.83 10.59
N ALA A 12 -14.12 -27.28 10.32
CA ALA A 12 -13.20 -26.56 9.46
C ALA A 12 -13.65 -26.56 7.99
N GLN A 13 -14.23 -27.68 7.53
CA GLN A 13 -14.77 -27.81 6.17
C GLN A 13 -15.94 -26.84 5.92
N GLY A 14 -16.86 -26.69 6.88
CA GLY A 14 -17.97 -25.74 6.77
C GLY A 14 -17.53 -24.28 6.66
N GLY A 15 -16.45 -23.89 7.35
CA GLY A 15 -15.86 -22.55 7.23
C GLY A 15 -15.19 -22.31 5.87
N THR A 16 -14.45 -23.31 5.35
CA THR A 16 -13.79 -23.22 4.05
C THR A 16 -14.79 -23.21 2.89
N GLU A 17 -15.85 -24.03 2.95
CA GLU A 17 -16.87 -24.09 1.91
C GLU A 17 -17.70 -22.81 1.85
N ALA A 18 -18.11 -22.27 3.01
CA ALA A 18 -18.80 -20.98 3.08
C ALA A 18 -17.92 -19.84 2.52
N ARG A 19 -16.63 -19.82 2.86
CA ARG A 19 -15.65 -18.86 2.29
C ARG A 19 -15.53 -19.02 0.77
N ALA A 20 -15.45 -20.25 0.28
CA ALA A 20 -15.34 -20.53 -1.15
C ALA A 20 -16.60 -20.10 -1.91
N ALA A 21 -17.79 -20.25 -1.33
CA ALA A 21 -19.04 -19.77 -1.89
C ALA A 21 -19.05 -18.24 -1.96
N ALA A 22 -18.72 -17.55 -0.87
CA ALA A 22 -18.69 -16.08 -0.81
C ALA A 22 -17.69 -15.48 -1.82
N GLN A 23 -16.46 -16.02 -1.89
CA GLN A 23 -15.48 -15.55 -2.87
C GLN A 23 -15.95 -15.76 -4.32
N ARG A 24 -16.60 -16.90 -4.62
CA ARG A 24 -17.15 -17.13 -5.97
C ARG A 24 -18.24 -16.13 -6.30
N GLU A 25 -19.12 -15.84 -5.35
CA GLU A 25 -20.18 -14.85 -5.52
C GLU A 25 -19.60 -13.46 -5.83
N ASP A 26 -18.64 -12.99 -5.04
CA ASP A 26 -17.96 -11.70 -5.24
C ASP A 26 -17.26 -11.62 -6.60
N LEU A 27 -16.58 -12.69 -7.03
CA LEU A 27 -15.87 -12.72 -8.32
C LEU A 27 -16.83 -12.74 -9.51
N LEU A 28 -17.97 -13.43 -9.38
CA LEU A 28 -19.03 -13.41 -10.39
C LEU A 28 -19.69 -12.03 -10.48
N ALA A 29 -19.97 -11.41 -9.33
CA ALA A 29 -20.49 -10.05 -9.28
C ALA A 29 -19.50 -9.06 -9.91
N PHE A 30 -18.20 -9.15 -9.59
CA PHE A 30 -17.16 -8.35 -10.23
C PHE A 30 -17.15 -8.51 -11.77
N GLY A 31 -17.27 -9.75 -12.26
CA GLY A 31 -17.33 -10.02 -13.70
C GLY A 31 -18.53 -9.35 -14.38
N ARG A 32 -19.73 -9.50 -13.80
CA ARG A 32 -20.98 -8.97 -14.36
C ARG A 32 -21.11 -7.46 -14.22
N ASP A 33 -20.82 -6.93 -13.03
CA ASP A 33 -21.25 -5.59 -12.64
C ASP A 33 -20.15 -4.55 -12.87
N PHE A 34 -18.88 -4.99 -12.91
CA PHE A 34 -17.75 -4.12 -13.20
C PHE A 34 -17.12 -4.44 -14.55
N LEU A 35 -16.59 -5.67 -14.73
CA LEU A 35 -15.75 -5.98 -15.89
C LEU A 35 -16.55 -5.86 -17.18
N ALA A 36 -17.76 -6.38 -17.26
CA ALA A 36 -18.62 -6.29 -18.45
C ALA A 36 -19.01 -4.84 -18.82
N VAL A 37 -19.00 -3.92 -17.85
CA VAL A 37 -19.51 -2.55 -18.02
C VAL A 37 -18.40 -1.53 -18.32
N ASP A 38 -17.18 -1.76 -17.81
CA ASP A 38 -16.09 -0.79 -17.97
C ASP A 38 -15.61 -0.68 -19.43
N LYS A 39 -15.75 0.52 -20.00
CA LYS A 39 -15.41 0.83 -21.40
C LYS A 39 -13.93 1.15 -21.62
N ALA A 40 -13.12 1.25 -20.57
CA ALA A 40 -11.70 1.60 -20.70
C ALA A 40 -10.83 0.44 -21.22
N TYR A 41 -11.32 -0.80 -21.15
CA TYR A 41 -10.58 -1.95 -21.68
C TYR A 41 -10.56 -1.95 -23.21
N THR A 42 -9.36 -2.13 -23.77
CA THR A 42 -9.24 -2.60 -25.16
C THR A 42 -9.76 -4.04 -25.27
N PRO A 43 -10.15 -4.52 -26.47
CA PRO A 43 -10.61 -5.90 -26.64
C PRO A 43 -9.59 -6.96 -26.16
N ALA A 44 -8.30 -6.74 -26.43
CA ALA A 44 -7.23 -7.65 -25.98
C ALA A 44 -7.03 -7.62 -24.46
N ALA A 45 -7.07 -6.43 -23.84
CA ALA A 45 -6.99 -6.29 -22.39
C ALA A 45 -8.20 -6.94 -21.70
N ARG A 46 -9.40 -6.81 -22.28
CA ARG A 46 -10.63 -7.44 -21.81
C ARG A 46 -10.55 -8.96 -21.83
N ALA A 47 -10.11 -9.55 -22.95
CA ALA A 47 -9.92 -11.00 -23.03
C ALA A 47 -8.92 -11.51 -21.97
N THR A 48 -7.83 -10.76 -21.75
CA THR A 48 -6.84 -11.08 -20.70
C THR A 48 -7.46 -10.97 -19.29
N ALA A 49 -8.25 -9.94 -19.05
CA ALA A 49 -8.95 -9.72 -17.78
C ALA A 49 -9.94 -10.85 -17.47
N GLU A 50 -10.74 -11.26 -18.44
CA GLU A 50 -11.71 -12.37 -18.34
C GLU A 50 -11.01 -13.70 -18.06
N GLN A 51 -9.91 -13.98 -18.77
CA GLN A 51 -9.09 -15.18 -18.52
C GLN A 51 -8.54 -15.20 -17.09
N ARG A 52 -8.00 -14.07 -16.62
CA ARG A 52 -7.45 -13.95 -15.25
C ARG A 52 -8.55 -14.08 -14.20
N LEU A 53 -9.73 -13.51 -14.45
CA LEU A 53 -10.89 -13.63 -13.55
C LEU A 53 -11.34 -15.09 -13.44
N ALA A 54 -11.47 -15.80 -14.57
CA ALA A 54 -11.83 -17.21 -14.56
C ALA A 54 -10.81 -18.06 -13.78
N ALA A 55 -9.51 -17.83 -13.98
CA ALA A 55 -8.45 -18.51 -13.25
C ALA A 55 -8.47 -18.18 -11.74
N LEU A 56 -8.87 -16.95 -11.37
CA LEU A 56 -9.02 -16.55 -9.97
C LEU A 56 -10.25 -17.22 -9.32
N THR A 57 -11.38 -17.25 -10.03
CA THR A 57 -12.62 -17.92 -9.59
C THR A 57 -12.40 -19.41 -9.35
N ALA A 58 -11.60 -20.08 -10.18
CA ALA A 58 -11.24 -21.48 -9.99
C ALA A 58 -10.45 -21.75 -8.70
N LYS A 59 -9.83 -20.72 -8.09
CA LYS A 59 -9.06 -20.82 -6.84
C LYS A 59 -9.83 -20.35 -5.60
N ALA A 60 -11.11 -20.00 -5.74
CA ALA A 60 -11.93 -19.56 -4.62
C ALA A 60 -11.92 -20.58 -3.47
N GLY A 61 -11.84 -20.08 -2.23
CA GLY A 61 -11.66 -20.87 -1.01
C GLY A 61 -10.21 -21.20 -0.68
N THR A 62 -9.30 -21.19 -1.66
CA THR A 62 -7.88 -21.54 -1.46
C THR A 62 -6.95 -20.33 -1.41
N ILE A 63 -7.44 -19.16 -1.83
CA ILE A 63 -6.70 -17.90 -1.79
C ILE A 63 -7.09 -17.06 -0.56
N SER A 64 -6.13 -16.31 -0.02
CA SER A 64 -6.41 -15.30 1.00
C SER A 64 -7.20 -14.12 0.43
N ASP A 65 -7.89 -13.37 1.27
CA ASP A 65 -8.70 -12.23 0.83
C ASP A 65 -7.81 -11.10 0.28
N VAL A 66 -6.65 -10.85 0.90
CA VAL A 66 -5.65 -9.93 0.33
C VAL A 66 -5.21 -10.38 -1.05
N ARG A 67 -4.91 -11.67 -1.25
CA ARG A 67 -4.51 -12.18 -2.57
C ARG A 67 -5.63 -12.00 -3.59
N MET A 68 -6.88 -12.24 -3.21
CA MET A 68 -8.03 -12.03 -4.07
C MET A 68 -8.14 -10.55 -4.49
N VAL A 69 -8.11 -9.62 -3.54
CA VAL A 69 -8.20 -8.18 -3.80
C VAL A 69 -7.05 -7.68 -4.68
N LEU A 70 -5.82 -8.11 -4.42
CA LEU A 70 -4.67 -7.71 -5.25
C LEU A 70 -4.78 -8.31 -6.67
N SER A 71 -5.26 -9.55 -6.80
CA SER A 71 -5.46 -10.16 -8.12
C SER A 71 -6.56 -9.43 -8.91
N LEU A 72 -7.64 -9.00 -8.25
CA LEU A 72 -8.64 -8.13 -8.86
C LEU A 72 -8.06 -6.76 -9.23
N ALA A 73 -7.22 -6.16 -8.38
CA ALA A 73 -6.53 -4.91 -8.71
C ALA A 73 -5.65 -5.05 -9.96
N GLN A 74 -4.96 -6.18 -10.12
CA GLN A 74 -4.19 -6.48 -11.34
C GLN A 74 -5.06 -6.66 -12.59
N ILE A 75 -6.28 -7.19 -12.43
CA ILE A 75 -7.26 -7.28 -13.52
C ILE A 75 -7.75 -5.88 -13.89
N VAL A 76 -8.15 -5.09 -12.89
CA VAL A 76 -8.58 -3.69 -13.04
C VAL A 76 -7.53 -2.84 -13.76
N ALA A 77 -6.26 -3.01 -13.38
CA ALA A 77 -5.16 -2.23 -13.96
C ALA A 77 -4.95 -2.48 -15.47
N LEU A 78 -5.46 -3.58 -16.03
CA LEU A 78 -5.37 -3.86 -17.48
C LEU A 78 -6.18 -2.87 -18.32
N ALA A 79 -7.17 -2.19 -17.73
CA ALA A 79 -7.87 -1.08 -18.38
C ALA A 79 -6.96 0.13 -18.67
N ASP A 80 -5.80 0.19 -18.01
CA ASP A 80 -4.83 1.29 -18.10
C ASP A 80 -5.43 2.70 -17.88
N ASN A 81 -6.46 2.78 -17.05
CA ASN A 81 -7.14 4.02 -16.72
C ASN A 81 -6.88 4.42 -15.25
N GLY A 82 -6.32 5.62 -15.03
CA GLY A 82 -6.05 6.13 -13.68
C GLY A 82 -7.29 6.39 -12.83
N HIS A 83 -8.49 6.36 -13.42
CA HIS A 83 -9.78 6.48 -12.74
C HIS A 83 -10.48 5.13 -12.51
N THR A 84 -9.98 4.05 -13.10
CA THR A 84 -10.48 2.70 -12.84
C THR A 84 -9.57 2.05 -11.78
N LEU A 85 -10.02 2.00 -10.53
CA LEU A 85 -9.19 1.61 -9.39
C LEU A 85 -9.91 0.62 -8.48
N MET A 86 -9.21 -0.43 -8.05
CA MET A 86 -9.61 -1.22 -6.89
C MET A 86 -9.06 -0.56 -5.62
N VAL A 87 -9.88 0.28 -4.98
CA VAL A 87 -9.48 0.96 -3.74
C VAL A 87 -9.82 0.05 -2.56
N SER A 88 -8.81 -0.60 -1.99
CA SER A 88 -9.02 -1.21 -0.68
C SER A 88 -9.19 -0.12 0.38
N ARG A 89 -10.31 -0.16 1.11
CA ARG A 89 -10.60 0.76 2.22
C ARG A 89 -9.95 0.34 3.55
N GLY A 90 -8.92 -0.52 3.49
CA GLY A 90 -7.93 -0.69 4.56
C GLY A 90 -8.49 -1.15 5.91
N SER A 91 -9.62 -1.86 5.93
CA SER A 91 -10.19 -2.41 7.17
C SER A 91 -9.71 -3.83 7.49
N ALA A 92 -9.16 -4.55 6.50
CA ALA A 92 -8.53 -5.83 6.76
C ALA A 92 -7.19 -5.61 7.47
N SER A 93 -6.99 -6.30 8.60
CA SER A 93 -5.73 -6.27 9.36
C SER A 93 -4.53 -6.66 8.49
N GLU A 94 -4.72 -7.55 7.53
CA GLU A 94 -3.70 -8.00 6.57
C GLU A 94 -3.31 -6.92 5.55
N MET A 95 -4.06 -5.81 5.46
CA MET A 95 -3.72 -4.64 4.66
C MET A 95 -3.20 -3.48 5.50
N ALA A 96 -3.00 -3.70 6.80
CA ALA A 96 -2.40 -2.73 7.68
C ALA A 96 -1.01 -2.34 7.20
N ARG A 97 -0.62 -1.12 7.57
CA ARG A 97 0.63 -0.52 7.15
C ARG A 97 1.59 -0.39 8.32
N VAL A 98 2.88 -0.39 8.01
CA VAL A 98 3.95 -0.14 8.98
C VAL A 98 3.97 1.32 9.44
N GLY A 99 4.73 1.61 10.49
CA GLY A 99 4.90 2.93 11.11
C GLY A 99 5.69 3.96 10.28
N ILE A 100 5.73 3.84 8.95
CA ILE A 100 6.37 4.81 8.04
C ILE A 100 5.44 5.16 6.87
N ARG A 101 5.60 6.36 6.30
CA ARG A 101 4.97 6.76 5.04
C ARG A 101 6.04 7.11 4.02
N ILE A 102 5.91 6.51 2.85
CA ILE A 102 6.89 6.54 1.77
C ILE A 102 6.28 7.34 0.61
N LEU A 103 7.07 8.19 -0.05
CA LEU A 103 6.64 8.86 -1.28
C LEU A 103 7.70 8.74 -2.38
N PRO A 104 7.26 8.68 -3.65
CA PRO A 104 8.17 8.68 -4.79
C PRO A 104 8.72 10.10 -5.06
N PHE A 105 10.01 10.18 -5.35
CA PHE A 105 10.73 11.35 -5.83
C PHE A 105 11.64 10.93 -6.98
N GLY A 106 11.18 11.12 -8.22
CA GLY A 106 11.85 10.54 -9.40
C GLY A 106 11.81 9.01 -9.34
N ASP A 107 12.97 8.37 -9.29
CA ASP A 107 13.10 6.92 -9.16
C ASP A 107 13.22 6.44 -7.71
N ASP A 108 13.36 7.37 -6.77
CA ASP A 108 13.60 7.07 -5.38
C ASP A 108 12.30 7.04 -4.57
N PHE A 109 12.23 6.15 -3.59
CA PHE A 109 11.17 6.11 -2.59
C PHE A 109 11.73 6.57 -1.25
N VAL A 110 11.19 7.65 -0.68
CA VAL A 110 11.74 8.30 0.52
C VAL A 110 10.75 8.25 1.67
N VAL A 111 11.24 7.94 2.87
CA VAL A 111 10.46 8.00 4.10
C VAL A 111 10.21 9.47 4.47
N VAL A 112 8.97 9.92 4.35
CA VAL A 112 8.56 11.31 4.58
C VAL A 112 7.84 11.51 5.91
N GLN A 113 7.24 10.46 6.46
CA GLN A 113 6.65 10.47 7.80
C GLN A 113 6.95 9.15 8.49
N ALA A 114 7.06 9.18 9.82
CA ALA A 114 7.29 8.00 10.64
C ALA A 114 6.61 8.16 12.00
N THR A 115 6.27 7.06 12.67
CA THR A 115 5.93 7.09 14.09
C THR A 115 7.11 7.57 14.91
N THR A 116 6.86 8.07 16.13
CA THR A 116 7.92 8.55 17.03
C THR A 116 9.03 7.52 17.21
N ASP A 117 8.69 6.24 17.35
CA ASP A 117 9.63 5.14 17.56
C ASP A 117 10.51 4.83 16.32
N HIS A 118 10.16 5.41 15.16
CA HIS A 118 10.85 5.23 13.89
C HIS A 118 11.27 6.57 13.26
N ALA A 119 11.29 7.65 14.06
CA ALA A 119 11.65 8.98 13.58
C ALA A 119 13.08 9.05 13.04
N ASP A 120 13.97 8.15 13.48
CA ASP A 120 15.33 8.00 12.97
C ASP A 120 15.39 7.56 11.50
N LEU A 121 14.28 7.06 10.92
CA LEU A 121 14.19 6.63 9.53
C LEU A 121 13.83 7.76 8.56
N LEU A 122 13.44 8.94 9.06
CA LEU A 122 13.01 10.07 8.22
C LEU A 122 14.11 10.51 7.24
N GLY A 123 13.72 10.73 5.98
CA GLY A 123 14.64 11.09 4.89
C GLY A 123 15.43 9.89 4.35
N GLY A 124 15.29 8.71 4.94
CA GLY A 124 15.87 7.48 4.41
C GLY A 124 15.25 7.11 3.07
N ARG A 125 16.10 6.81 2.10
CA ARG A 125 15.70 6.31 0.78
C ARG A 125 15.63 4.79 0.79
N VAL A 126 14.49 4.23 0.41
CA VAL A 126 14.28 2.78 0.36
C VAL A 126 15.08 2.18 -0.80
N VAL A 127 15.96 1.23 -0.48
CA VAL A 127 16.81 0.53 -1.45
C VAL A 127 16.30 -0.89 -1.69
N ALA A 128 15.79 -1.55 -0.64
CA ALA A 128 15.21 -2.89 -0.75
C ALA A 128 14.12 -3.11 0.30
N ILE A 129 13.20 -4.01 -0.02
CA ILE A 129 12.16 -4.51 0.90
C ILE A 129 12.21 -6.03 0.86
N ASN A 130 12.30 -6.68 2.03
CA ASN A 130 12.44 -8.14 2.16
C ASN A 130 13.58 -8.73 1.32
N GLY A 131 14.70 -7.99 1.21
CA GLY A 131 15.84 -8.36 0.38
C GLY A 131 15.64 -8.15 -1.14
N VAL A 132 14.44 -7.80 -1.59
CA VAL A 132 14.13 -7.51 -2.99
C VAL A 132 14.47 -6.05 -3.31
N PRO A 133 15.24 -5.75 -4.36
CA PRO A 133 15.54 -4.37 -4.77
C PRO A 133 14.27 -3.56 -5.01
N ILE A 134 14.25 -2.30 -4.54
CA ILE A 134 13.06 -1.44 -4.59
C ILE A 134 12.49 -1.31 -6.01
N MET A 135 13.34 -1.35 -7.04
CA MET A 135 12.89 -1.28 -8.43
C MET A 135 12.02 -2.48 -8.84
N ALA A 136 12.36 -3.70 -8.43
CA ALA A 136 11.54 -4.88 -8.71
C ALA A 136 10.22 -4.86 -7.91
N VAL A 137 10.24 -4.31 -6.70
CA VAL A 137 9.01 -4.10 -5.91
C VAL A 137 8.13 -3.02 -6.54
N ARG A 138 8.73 -1.94 -7.09
CA ARG A 138 8.03 -0.89 -7.85
C ARG A 138 7.36 -1.46 -9.09
N ASP A 139 8.04 -2.33 -9.85
CA ASP A 139 7.45 -2.97 -11.02
C ASP A 139 6.25 -3.85 -10.65
N SER A 140 6.34 -4.57 -9.52
CA SER A 140 5.21 -5.31 -8.97
C SER A 140 4.05 -4.39 -8.60
N ALA A 141 4.34 -3.27 -7.93
CA ALA A 141 3.34 -2.26 -7.54
C ALA A 141 2.63 -1.63 -8.76
N ARG A 142 3.36 -1.39 -9.86
CA ARG A 142 2.80 -0.85 -11.12
C ARG A 142 1.81 -1.77 -11.82
N THR A 143 1.73 -3.04 -11.41
CA THR A 143 0.69 -3.95 -11.90
C THR A 143 -0.65 -3.76 -11.18
N LEU A 144 -0.70 -3.02 -10.07
CA LEU A 144 -1.90 -2.90 -9.23
C LEU A 144 -2.78 -1.69 -9.58
N THR A 145 -2.34 -0.81 -10.48
CA THR A 145 -3.07 0.40 -10.86
C THR A 145 -2.77 0.75 -12.31
N GLY A 146 -3.79 1.14 -13.07
CA GLY A 146 -3.66 1.64 -14.44
C GLY A 146 -3.28 3.12 -14.51
N GLY A 147 -3.10 3.63 -15.73
CA GLY A 147 -2.75 5.02 -16.00
C GLY A 147 -1.25 5.21 -16.20
N ILE A 148 -0.83 6.46 -16.35
CA ILE A 148 0.57 6.81 -16.63
C ILE A 148 1.52 6.42 -15.50
N THR A 149 2.78 6.20 -15.82
CA THR A 149 3.83 5.71 -14.91
C THR A 149 3.90 6.49 -13.58
N SER A 150 3.89 7.83 -13.64
CA SER A 150 3.95 8.68 -12.44
C SER A 150 2.73 8.52 -11.53
N TRP A 151 1.55 8.24 -12.10
CA TRP A 151 0.34 7.94 -11.34
C TRP A 151 0.46 6.60 -10.63
N ARG A 152 0.96 5.57 -11.30
CA ARG A 152 1.19 4.25 -10.70
C ARG A 152 2.20 4.32 -9.55
N ASP A 153 3.29 5.06 -9.74
CA ASP A 153 4.31 5.27 -8.70
C ASP A 153 3.75 6.03 -7.50
N ARG A 154 2.88 7.02 -7.74
CA ARG A 154 2.17 7.75 -6.69
C ARG A 154 1.25 6.86 -5.85
N MET A 155 0.73 5.78 -6.42
CA MET A 155 -0.17 4.83 -5.74
C MET A 155 0.58 3.69 -5.04
N ALA A 156 1.83 3.42 -5.45
CA ALA A 156 2.66 2.35 -4.90
C ALA A 156 2.84 2.35 -3.37
N PRO A 157 2.95 3.50 -2.65
CA PRO A 157 3.23 3.49 -1.22
C PRO A 157 2.28 2.63 -0.37
N ALA A 158 0.98 2.62 -0.71
CA ALA A 158 0.00 1.81 0.02
C ALA A 158 0.32 0.30 0.00
N PHE A 159 0.98 -0.17 -1.05
CA PHE A 159 1.48 -1.53 -1.21
C PHE A 159 2.85 -1.72 -0.53
N LEU A 160 3.79 -0.80 -0.74
CA LEU A 160 5.15 -0.85 -0.17
C LEU A 160 5.16 -0.81 1.36
N GLU A 161 4.16 -0.16 1.96
CA GLU A 161 4.00 0.01 3.40
C GLU A 161 3.28 -1.17 4.06
N SER A 162 2.79 -2.17 3.31
CA SER A 162 1.89 -3.22 3.82
C SER A 162 2.52 -4.62 3.72
N PRO A 163 3.01 -5.19 4.84
CA PRO A 163 3.61 -6.52 4.85
C PRO A 163 2.70 -7.63 4.30
N GLY A 164 1.41 -7.62 4.67
CA GLY A 164 0.45 -8.62 4.17
C GLY A 164 0.21 -8.52 2.67
N GLN A 165 0.21 -7.32 2.09
CA GLN A 165 0.15 -7.19 0.64
C GLN A 165 1.44 -7.67 -0.04
N LEU A 166 2.61 -7.34 0.51
CA LEU A 166 3.90 -7.80 0.01
C LEU A 166 3.97 -9.34 0.04
N GLN A 167 3.60 -9.96 1.15
CA GLN A 167 3.55 -11.41 1.29
C GLN A 167 2.57 -12.05 0.31
N ALA A 168 1.36 -11.51 0.16
CA ALA A 168 0.37 -12.00 -0.81
C ALA A 168 0.85 -11.91 -2.27
N MET A 169 1.80 -11.01 -2.56
CA MET A 169 2.45 -10.90 -3.86
C MET A 169 3.74 -11.73 -3.99
N GLY A 170 4.09 -12.52 -2.97
CA GLY A 170 5.31 -13.32 -2.95
C GLY A 170 6.59 -12.52 -2.70
N LEU A 171 6.47 -11.27 -2.24
CA LEU A 171 7.57 -10.35 -1.95
C LEU A 171 7.91 -10.31 -0.45
N GLY A 172 7.51 -11.33 0.32
CA GLY A 172 7.73 -11.43 1.75
C GLY A 172 7.22 -12.75 2.31
N THR A 173 7.66 -13.08 3.52
CA THR A 173 7.26 -14.33 4.21
C THR A 173 6.27 -14.11 5.34
N SER A 174 6.10 -12.87 5.82
CA SER A 174 5.24 -12.52 6.94
C SER A 174 4.16 -11.53 6.54
N ALA A 175 2.91 -11.80 6.97
CA ALA A 175 1.80 -10.87 6.78
C ALA A 175 1.85 -9.65 7.73
N MET A 176 2.69 -9.70 8.76
CA MET A 176 2.77 -8.68 9.80
C MET A 176 4.09 -7.91 9.81
N GLN A 177 5.13 -8.41 9.14
CA GLN A 177 6.46 -7.82 9.21
C GLN A 177 7.09 -7.72 7.82
N ALA A 178 7.78 -6.61 7.59
CA ALA A 178 8.64 -6.43 6.42
C ALA A 178 9.96 -5.80 6.85
N SER A 179 11.06 -6.27 6.26
CA SER A 179 12.39 -5.67 6.43
C SER A 179 12.64 -4.63 5.35
N TYR A 180 13.16 -3.48 5.73
CA TYR A 180 13.50 -2.36 4.85
C TYR A 180 14.99 -2.08 4.95
N ARG A 181 15.64 -1.96 3.80
CA ARG A 181 16.99 -1.40 3.69
C ARG A 181 16.89 0.03 3.20
N LEU A 182 17.43 0.97 3.98
CA LEU A 182 17.40 2.38 3.70
C LEU A 182 18.82 2.93 3.50
N ALA A 183 19.00 3.78 2.49
CA ALA A 183 20.14 4.67 2.39
C ALA A 183 19.79 5.97 3.11
N MET A 184 20.40 6.21 4.27
CA MET A 184 20.16 7.38 5.11
C MET A 184 20.89 8.61 4.57
N PRO A 185 20.43 9.83 4.93
CA PRO A 185 21.20 11.05 4.68
C PRO A 185 22.64 10.91 5.20
N GLY A 186 23.62 11.30 4.39
CA GLY A 186 25.04 11.08 4.69
C GLY A 186 25.59 9.71 4.26
N GLY A 187 24.83 8.92 3.51
CA GLY A 187 25.31 7.72 2.79
C GLY A 187 25.37 6.43 3.62
N LYS A 188 24.97 6.46 4.89
CA LYS A 188 24.94 5.26 5.75
C LYS A 188 23.76 4.35 5.36
N SER A 189 23.98 3.04 5.34
CA SER A 189 22.90 2.06 5.19
C SER A 189 22.27 1.74 6.54
N ARG A 190 20.95 1.53 6.57
CA ARG A 190 20.16 1.14 7.74
C ARG A 190 19.22 0.02 7.35
N ASP A 191 19.36 -1.14 7.99
CA ASP A 191 18.42 -2.24 7.88
C ASP A 191 17.48 -2.22 9.10
N VAL A 192 16.17 -2.32 8.87
CA VAL A 192 15.15 -2.29 9.93
C VAL A 192 14.00 -3.23 9.59
N THR A 193 13.50 -3.97 10.58
CA THR A 193 12.26 -4.75 10.44
C THR A 193 11.13 -3.99 11.10
N LEU A 194 10.08 -3.71 10.33
CA LEU A 194 8.90 -2.99 10.81
C LEU A 194 7.72 -3.95 10.91
N THR A 195 6.93 -3.79 11.97
CA THR A 195 5.71 -4.55 12.19
C THR A 195 4.51 -3.68 11.81
N SER A 196 3.53 -4.26 11.10
CA SER A 196 2.26 -3.60 10.81
C SER A 196 1.51 -3.33 12.12
N GLY A 197 1.08 -2.08 12.30
CA GLY A 197 0.23 -1.71 13.42
C GLY A 197 -1.22 -2.18 13.22
N GLN A 198 -2.11 -1.73 14.10
CA GLN A 198 -3.54 -1.79 13.83
C GLN A 198 -3.89 -0.87 12.66
N ALA A 199 -4.82 -1.30 11.80
CA ALA A 199 -5.34 -0.45 10.74
C ALA A 199 -5.90 0.85 11.35
N SER A 200 -5.49 1.99 10.79
CA SER A 200 -5.80 3.31 11.33
C SER A 200 -6.50 4.18 10.27
N PRO A 201 -7.27 5.20 10.67
CA PRO A 201 -7.80 6.18 9.72
C PRO A 201 -6.70 6.86 8.87
N ARG A 202 -5.46 6.91 9.37
CA ARG A 202 -4.30 7.43 8.63
C ARG A 202 -3.96 6.59 7.41
N ASP A 203 -4.26 5.30 7.41
CA ASP A 203 -4.01 4.40 6.26
C ASP A 203 -4.94 4.68 5.09
N ARG A 204 -5.98 5.51 5.29
CA ARG A 204 -6.89 5.98 4.25
C ARG A 204 -6.48 7.35 3.67
N GLN A 205 -5.43 7.98 4.18
CA GLN A 205 -4.97 9.26 3.67
C GLN A 205 -4.38 9.11 2.27
N GLY A 206 -4.76 10.02 1.36
CA GLY A 206 -4.15 10.10 0.05
C GLY A 206 -2.71 10.61 0.11
N SER A 207 -1.90 10.28 -0.89
CA SER A 207 -0.47 10.64 -0.93
C SER A 207 -0.20 12.16 -0.86
N VAL A 208 -1.14 13.01 -1.30
CA VAL A 208 -1.03 14.47 -1.10
C VAL A 208 -1.08 14.87 0.38
N ALA A 209 -1.93 14.24 1.19
CA ALA A 209 -1.99 14.54 2.62
C ALA A 209 -0.68 14.19 3.34
N MET A 210 0.07 13.21 2.84
CA MET A 210 1.35 12.78 3.39
C MET A 210 2.50 13.76 3.13
N LEU A 211 2.35 14.67 2.15
CA LEU A 211 3.33 15.74 1.88
C LEU A 211 3.25 16.89 2.89
N TYR A 212 2.11 17.02 3.59
CA TYR A 212 1.98 18.02 4.64
C TYR A 212 2.57 17.49 5.95
N PRO A 213 3.13 18.38 6.80
CA PRO A 213 3.60 17.97 8.11
C PRO A 213 2.48 17.31 8.92
N ALA A 214 2.79 16.17 9.54
CA ALA A 214 1.86 15.46 10.38
C ALA A 214 1.30 16.38 11.49
N SER A 215 -0.02 16.41 11.66
CA SER A 215 -0.69 17.06 12.77
C SER A 215 -1.10 16.02 13.83
N GLY A 216 -0.46 16.07 15.00
CA GLY A 216 -0.80 15.25 16.17
C GLY A 216 -0.42 13.75 16.07
N ALA A 217 -0.64 13.04 17.19
CA ALA A 217 -0.70 11.58 17.32
C ALA A 217 0.59 10.76 17.12
N GLY A 218 1.75 11.21 17.62
CA GLY A 218 2.95 10.36 17.66
C GLY A 218 3.55 10.06 16.28
N TRP A 219 3.28 10.91 15.29
CA TRP A 219 3.93 10.89 13.98
C TRP A 219 4.79 12.13 13.81
N GLN A 220 5.96 11.93 13.19
CA GLN A 220 6.89 12.97 12.78
C GLN A 220 6.95 13.04 11.26
N SER A 221 7.41 14.16 10.72
CA SER A 221 7.52 14.40 9.28
C SER A 221 8.87 14.97 8.93
N LEU A 222 9.38 14.60 7.77
CA LEU A 222 10.66 15.06 7.25
C LEU A 222 10.64 16.59 7.05
N LEU A 223 9.54 17.11 6.51
CA LEU A 223 9.34 18.55 6.42
C LEU A 223 8.81 19.09 7.75
N PRO A 224 9.52 20.05 8.37
CA PRO A 224 9.05 20.66 9.61
C PRO A 224 7.75 21.43 9.34
N ARG A 225 6.93 21.59 10.38
CA ARG A 225 5.84 22.58 10.35
C ARG A 225 6.43 23.98 10.28
N THR A 226 6.64 24.50 9.07
CA THR A 226 7.00 25.90 8.88
C THR A 226 5.76 26.76 9.07
N GLY A 227 5.59 27.31 10.26
CA GLY A 227 4.56 28.31 10.55
C GLY A 227 4.53 28.68 12.03
N PRO A 228 4.66 29.97 12.40
CA PRO A 228 4.50 30.36 13.79
C PRO A 228 3.06 30.08 14.22
N ARG A 229 2.86 29.60 15.45
CA ARG A 229 1.58 29.78 16.17
C ARG A 229 1.42 31.26 16.57
N GLY A 230 1.63 32.17 15.62
CA GLY A 230 1.38 33.59 15.80
C GLY A 230 -0.02 33.85 15.29
N ARG A 231 -0.97 34.11 16.20
CA ARG A 231 -2.16 34.86 15.79
C ARG A 231 -1.66 36.18 15.23
N CYS A 232 -1.71 36.37 13.92
CA CYS A 232 -1.64 37.70 13.34
C CYS A 232 -2.89 38.45 13.81
N ARG A 233 -2.83 39.06 15.00
CA ARG A 233 -3.70 40.19 15.30
C ARG A 233 -3.18 41.33 14.43
N ALA A 234 -3.91 41.60 13.36
CA ALA A 234 -3.71 42.78 12.54
C ALA A 234 -3.94 44.04 13.39
N ARG A 235 -2.89 44.52 14.07
CA ARG A 235 -2.69 45.91 14.49
C ARG A 235 -1.20 46.25 14.49
N GLY A 236 -0.67 46.48 13.28
CA GLY A 236 0.22 47.62 13.05
C GLY A 236 1.68 47.57 13.49
N ARG A 237 2.39 46.43 13.57
CA ARG A 237 3.87 46.44 13.61
C ARG A 237 4.50 45.35 12.72
N ARG A 238 5.54 45.75 11.98
CA ARG A 238 6.25 44.96 10.97
C ARG A 238 6.95 43.75 11.61
N CYS A 239 6.79 42.56 11.03
CA CYS A 239 7.63 41.40 11.35
C CYS A 239 8.87 41.42 10.46
N ALA A 240 10.05 41.62 11.04
CA ALA A 240 11.33 41.35 10.39
C ALA A 240 11.69 39.88 10.60
N GLY A 241 12.08 39.18 9.52
CA GLY A 241 12.54 37.80 9.60
C GLY A 241 12.11 36.94 8.42
N ALA A 242 12.54 37.29 7.20
CA ALA A 242 12.59 36.36 6.07
C ALA A 242 14.06 36.12 5.73
N MET A 243 14.55 34.90 5.90
CA MET A 243 15.81 34.48 5.28
C MET A 243 15.58 34.26 3.77
N PRO A 244 16.48 34.72 2.89
CA PRO A 244 16.34 34.53 1.45
C PRO A 244 16.66 33.09 1.04
N LEU A 245 15.80 32.56 0.16
CA LEU A 245 15.77 31.21 -0.44
C LEU A 245 16.99 30.87 -1.35
N SER A 246 18.13 31.52 -1.21
CA SER A 246 19.23 31.43 -2.20
C SER A 246 20.34 30.43 -1.85
N SER A 247 20.20 29.56 -0.85
CA SER A 247 21.31 28.70 -0.37
C SER A 247 21.13 27.18 -0.53
N MET A 248 20.11 26.69 -1.23
CA MET A 248 20.02 25.27 -1.59
C MET A 248 20.48 25.05 -3.03
N ARG A 249 21.74 24.59 -3.19
CA ARG A 249 22.18 23.90 -4.41
C ARG A 249 21.92 22.41 -4.22
N TRP A 250 21.27 21.81 -5.22
CA TRP A 250 21.07 20.37 -5.36
C TRP A 250 22.38 19.66 -5.68
#